data_AF-A0AAU8LRP2-F1
#
_entry.id   AF-A0AAU8LRP2-F1
#
_cell.length_a   1.000
_cell.length_b   1.000
_cell.length_c   1.000
_cell.angle_alpha   90.00
_cell.angle_beta   90.00
_cell.angle_gamma   90.00
#
_symmetry.space_group_name_H-M   'P 1'
#
loop_
_entity.id
_entity.type
_entity.pdbx_description
1 polymer ?
#
loop_
_entity_poly.entity_id
_entity_poly.type
_entity_poly.pdbx_seq_one_letter_code
_entity_poly.pdbx_strand_id
1 'polypeptide(L)'
;MLDAASFFDLADFSHREIFQGSEYVWDGLVNLKSYMKGLDYSSFRHEELQDGIPLKNHLIYYQGTLQSGENCSFSWDEVGKGKLSVIRDGQLLSGASVIMAGAVIMGQDIQLGKGVLIESGALIKGPAAIGDCTEIRQGAYVRGYCLTGKRCVLGHTTEIKHSIFLNDAKAGHFAYLGDSILGNDANLGAGTKFANLRFLPGNVQVRTDKSVFDTGLRKLGAILGDKAQTGCNSVTNPGTLIGPEGILMPNTTAGSGYHVPRKIIR
;
A
#
# COMPACT_ATOMS: atom_id res chain seq x y z
N MET A 1 14.83 -20.25 0.08
CA MET A 1 14.65 -19.55 1.37
C MET A 1 13.40 -18.70 1.25
N LEU A 2 12.79 -18.31 2.37
CA LEU A 2 11.60 -17.44 2.39
C LEU A 2 11.97 -16.02 2.84
N ASP A 3 13.16 -15.56 2.47
CA ASP A 3 13.67 -14.23 2.78
C ASP A 3 13.10 -13.17 1.82
N ALA A 4 13.27 -11.88 2.12
CA ALA A 4 12.77 -10.80 1.27
C ALA A 4 13.35 -10.82 -0.16
N ALA A 5 14.62 -11.15 -0.32
CA ALA A 5 15.30 -11.19 -1.62
C ALA A 5 14.75 -12.28 -2.55
N SER A 6 14.16 -13.34 -2.01
CA SER A 6 13.50 -14.39 -2.78
C SER A 6 12.12 -13.98 -3.33
N PHE A 7 11.55 -12.87 -2.85
CA PHE A 7 10.25 -12.33 -3.30
C PHE A 7 10.39 -10.99 -4.02
N PHE A 8 11.38 -10.17 -3.68
CA PHE A 8 11.43 -8.77 -4.07
C PHE A 8 12.80 -8.33 -4.59
N ASP A 9 12.81 -7.55 -5.66
CA ASP A 9 13.91 -6.65 -5.99
C ASP A 9 13.77 -5.34 -5.20
N LEU A 10 14.67 -5.13 -4.23
CA LEU A 10 14.63 -3.97 -3.33
C LEU A 10 15.55 -2.82 -3.76
N ALA A 11 16.24 -2.93 -4.91
CA ALA A 11 17.28 -1.97 -5.29
C ALA A 11 16.79 -0.52 -5.34
N ASP A 12 15.59 -0.32 -5.90
CA ASP A 12 14.93 0.98 -6.12
C ASP A 12 13.78 1.24 -5.13
N PHE A 13 13.68 0.46 -4.05
CA PHE A 13 12.67 0.69 -3.01
C PHE A 13 13.22 1.62 -1.92
N SER A 14 12.62 2.80 -1.77
CA SER A 14 13.06 3.85 -0.83
C SER A 14 13.10 3.39 0.62
N HIS A 15 12.29 2.39 0.97
CA HIS A 15 12.17 1.86 2.33
C HIS A 15 12.80 0.47 2.48
N ARG A 16 13.74 0.08 1.61
CA ARG A 16 14.40 -1.25 1.65
C ARG A 16 14.98 -1.64 3.02
N GLU A 17 15.35 -0.67 3.84
CA GLU A 17 15.91 -0.92 5.17
C GLU A 17 14.90 -1.57 6.15
N ILE A 18 13.60 -1.53 5.86
CA ILE A 18 12.59 -2.28 6.63
C ILE A 18 12.84 -3.81 6.62
N PHE A 19 13.52 -4.31 5.58
CA PHE A 19 13.89 -5.71 5.41
C PHE A 19 15.33 -6.01 5.84
N GLN A 20 16.07 -5.02 6.34
CA GLN A 20 17.47 -5.23 6.74
C GLN A 20 17.54 -6.13 7.97
N GLY A 21 18.33 -7.20 7.89
CA GLY A 21 18.47 -8.18 8.97
C GLY A 21 17.25 -9.10 9.14
N SER A 22 16.26 -9.03 8.25
CA SER A 22 15.13 -9.96 8.23
C SER A 22 15.58 -11.37 7.84
N GLU A 23 15.10 -12.36 8.58
CA GLU A 23 15.28 -13.78 8.26
C GLU A 23 14.21 -14.23 7.25
N TYR A 24 12.98 -13.74 7.44
CA TYR A 24 11.82 -14.08 6.63
C TYR A 24 11.19 -12.84 5.99
N VAL A 25 10.52 -13.05 4.87
CA VAL A 25 9.84 -12.00 4.11
C VAL A 25 8.76 -11.27 4.93
N TRP A 26 8.09 -11.97 5.86
CA TRP A 26 7.07 -11.37 6.73
C TRP A 26 7.67 -10.51 7.85
N ASP A 27 8.97 -10.54 8.09
CA ASP A 27 9.62 -9.69 9.10
C ASP A 27 9.51 -8.21 8.73
N GLY A 28 9.33 -7.87 7.45
CA GLY A 28 8.99 -6.51 7.05
C GLY A 28 7.71 -5.99 7.75
N LEU A 29 6.71 -6.85 7.94
CA LEU A 29 5.50 -6.49 8.69
C LEU A 29 5.74 -6.43 10.20
N VAL A 30 6.63 -7.27 10.74
CA VAL A 30 7.06 -7.21 12.16
C VAL A 30 7.73 -5.86 12.44
N ASN A 31 8.60 -5.44 11.53
CA ASN A 31 9.39 -4.22 11.64
C ASN A 31 8.60 -2.94 11.31
N LEU A 32 7.46 -3.06 10.62
CA LEU A 32 6.74 -1.91 10.07
C LEU A 32 6.44 -0.80 11.08
N LYS A 33 5.97 -1.17 12.27
CA LYS A 33 5.61 -0.17 13.29
C LYS A 33 6.83 0.57 13.85
N SER A 34 7.92 -0.15 14.15
CA SER A 34 9.14 0.48 14.67
C SER A 34 9.81 1.32 13.58
N TYR A 35 9.86 0.81 12.35
CA TYR A 35 10.38 1.54 11.20
C TYR A 35 9.62 2.86 10.98
N MET A 36 8.29 2.81 10.91
CA MET A 36 7.48 4.01 10.68
C MET A 36 7.53 5.02 11.83
N LYS A 37 7.80 4.60 13.08
CA LYS A 37 8.02 5.54 14.20
C LYS A 37 9.30 6.37 14.03
N GLY A 38 10.27 5.88 13.26
CA GLY A 38 11.52 6.60 12.98
C GLY A 38 11.46 7.56 11.80
N LEU A 39 10.32 7.63 11.08
CA LEU A 39 10.14 8.54 9.95
C LEU A 39 9.85 9.97 10.44
N ASP A 40 10.23 10.95 9.62
CA ASP A 40 9.90 12.35 9.83
C ASP A 40 8.53 12.69 9.20
N TYR A 41 7.60 13.15 10.03
CA TYR A 41 6.25 13.56 9.65
C TYR A 41 6.02 15.07 9.77
N SER A 42 7.07 15.86 10.02
CA SER A 42 6.96 17.28 10.35
C SER A 42 6.33 18.14 9.25
N SER A 43 6.47 17.74 7.99
CA SER A 43 5.99 18.49 6.82
C SER A 43 4.47 18.43 6.58
N PHE A 44 3.77 17.47 7.19
CA PHE A 44 2.35 17.23 6.96
C PHE A 44 1.49 17.92 8.03
N ARG A 45 1.45 19.25 7.99
CA ARG A 45 0.67 20.08 8.93
C ARG A 45 -0.08 21.16 8.16
N HIS A 46 -1.37 21.32 8.46
CA HIS A 46 -2.23 22.38 7.92
C HIS A 46 -3.42 22.60 8.85
N GLU A 47 -3.92 23.83 8.99
CA GLU A 47 -5.02 24.17 9.89
C GLU A 47 -6.38 23.59 9.48
N GLU A 48 -6.56 23.31 8.17
CA GLU A 48 -7.77 22.66 7.65
C GLU A 48 -7.85 21.16 7.97
N LEU A 49 -6.73 20.53 8.37
CA LEU A 49 -6.74 19.12 8.75
C LEU A 49 -7.34 18.94 10.15
N GLN A 50 -8.52 18.31 10.21
CA GLN A 50 -9.21 17.97 11.44
C GLN A 50 -9.63 16.51 11.43
N ASP A 51 -9.32 15.79 12.51
CA ASP A 51 -9.55 14.35 12.60
C ASP A 51 -11.03 14.00 12.36
N GLY A 52 -11.26 13.20 11.32
CA GLY A 52 -12.58 12.67 10.99
C GLY A 52 -13.51 13.68 10.31
N ILE A 53 -13.03 14.87 9.99
CA ILE A 53 -13.78 15.89 9.26
C ILE A 53 -13.32 15.90 7.79
N PRO A 54 -14.22 15.77 6.81
CA PRO A 54 -13.86 15.92 5.41
C PRO A 54 -13.27 17.30 5.10
N LEU A 55 -12.19 17.34 4.33
CA LEU A 55 -11.59 18.59 3.87
C LEU A 55 -12.61 19.44 3.09
N LYS A 56 -12.67 20.74 3.41
CA LYS A 56 -13.57 21.66 2.70
C LYS A 56 -12.98 22.09 1.37
N ASN A 57 -11.68 22.34 1.33
CA ASN A 57 -10.94 22.76 0.15
C ASN A 57 -9.88 21.72 -0.24
N HIS A 58 -9.39 21.84 -1.47
CA HIS A 58 -8.20 21.09 -1.89
C HIS A 58 -6.99 21.57 -1.10
N LEU A 59 -6.10 20.66 -0.73
CA LEU A 59 -4.76 20.99 -0.23
C LEU A 59 -3.71 20.56 -1.24
N ILE A 60 -2.67 21.38 -1.39
CA ILE A 60 -1.54 21.12 -2.27
C ILE A 60 -0.31 20.91 -1.40
N TYR A 61 0.34 19.75 -1.54
CA TYR A 61 1.63 19.52 -0.95
C TYR A 61 2.72 19.85 -1.96
N TYR A 62 3.52 20.88 -1.68
CA TYR A 62 4.55 21.34 -2.59
C TYR A 62 5.73 21.91 -1.79
N GLN A 63 6.95 21.60 -2.24
CA GLN A 63 8.21 22.04 -1.59
C GLN A 63 8.26 21.75 -0.07
N GLY A 64 7.72 20.59 0.34
CA GLY A 64 7.78 20.15 1.74
C GLY A 64 6.77 20.80 2.68
N THR A 65 5.72 21.45 2.15
CA THR A 65 4.67 22.07 2.96
C THR A 65 3.29 21.78 2.37
N LEU A 66 2.29 21.61 3.24
CA LEU A 66 0.89 21.66 2.84
C LEU A 66 0.44 23.12 2.73
N GLN A 67 -0.26 23.43 1.64
CA GLN A 67 -0.70 24.77 1.28
C GLN A 67 -2.16 24.70 0.82
N SER A 68 -2.88 25.82 0.94
CA SER A 68 -4.22 25.95 0.36
C SER A 68 -4.18 25.69 -1.15
N GLY A 69 -5.22 24.99 -1.64
CA GLY A 69 -5.51 24.79 -3.05
C GLY A 69 -6.28 25.92 -3.70
N GLU A 70 -6.51 27.04 -3.01
CA GLU A 70 -7.05 28.25 -3.63
C GLU A 70 -6.20 28.68 -4.83
N ASN A 71 -6.87 29.19 -5.88
CA ASN A 71 -6.28 29.57 -7.16
C ASN A 71 -5.48 28.46 -7.87
N CYS A 72 -5.62 27.21 -7.43
CA CYS A 72 -5.05 26.05 -8.09
C CYS A 72 -6.08 25.41 -9.01
N SER A 73 -5.63 25.05 -10.20
CA SER A 73 -6.32 24.12 -11.10
C SER A 73 -5.43 22.89 -11.24
N PHE A 74 -6.05 21.71 -11.36
CA PHE A 74 -5.29 20.49 -11.57
C PHE A 74 -6.01 19.55 -12.53
N SER A 75 -5.24 18.73 -13.22
CA SER A 75 -5.72 17.68 -14.12
C SER A 75 -4.85 16.45 -13.95
N TRP A 76 -5.46 15.29 -14.11
CA TRP A 76 -4.77 14.02 -13.98
C TRP A 76 -5.30 12.98 -14.95
N ASP A 77 -4.43 12.04 -15.28
CA ASP A 77 -4.72 10.82 -16.05
C ASP A 77 -3.95 9.68 -15.37
N GLU A 78 -2.93 9.12 -16.01
CA GLU A 78 -2.07 8.09 -15.43
C GLU A 78 -1.09 8.69 -14.40
N VAL A 79 -1.55 8.92 -13.15
CA VAL A 79 -0.76 9.49 -12.04
C VAL A 79 0.58 8.78 -11.86
N GLY A 80 0.59 7.44 -11.92
CA GLY A 80 1.82 6.64 -11.86
C GLY A 80 2.84 6.96 -12.96
N LYS A 81 2.42 7.51 -14.10
CA LYS A 81 3.32 7.97 -15.17
C LYS A 81 3.70 9.44 -15.05
N GLY A 82 3.43 10.08 -13.91
CA GLY A 82 3.72 11.48 -13.66
C GLY A 82 2.75 12.45 -14.33
N LYS A 83 1.56 11.97 -14.75
CA LYS A 83 0.54 12.79 -15.42
C LYS A 83 -0.40 13.52 -14.45
N LEU A 84 0.11 13.99 -13.31
CA LEU A 84 -0.61 14.91 -12.42
C LEU A 84 -0.04 16.32 -12.65
N SER A 85 -0.87 17.25 -13.10
CA SER A 85 -0.49 18.64 -13.34
C SER A 85 -1.25 19.55 -12.40
N VAL A 86 -0.53 20.41 -11.68
CA VAL A 86 -1.09 21.43 -10.79
C VAL A 86 -0.61 22.79 -11.26
N ILE A 87 -1.52 23.70 -11.54
CA ILE A 87 -1.25 25.07 -12.00
C ILE A 87 -1.81 26.04 -10.97
N ARG A 88 -0.97 26.93 -10.43
CA ARG A 88 -1.37 28.04 -9.57
C ARG A 88 -1.01 29.35 -10.25
N ASP A 89 -2.00 30.23 -10.43
CA ASP A 89 -1.81 31.53 -11.08
C ASP A 89 -1.09 31.46 -12.44
N GLY A 90 -1.39 30.42 -13.23
CA GLY A 90 -0.77 30.17 -14.53
C GLY A 90 0.62 29.51 -14.48
N GLN A 91 1.18 29.22 -13.29
CA GLN A 91 2.47 28.55 -13.13
C GLN A 91 2.32 27.07 -12.77
N LEU A 92 3.07 26.21 -13.47
CA LEU A 92 3.13 24.78 -13.18
C LEU A 92 3.91 24.52 -11.88
N LEU A 93 3.26 23.87 -10.90
CA LEU A 93 3.87 23.39 -9.67
C LEU A 93 4.40 21.96 -9.89
N SER A 94 5.60 21.84 -10.48
CA SER A 94 6.17 20.54 -10.83
C SER A 94 6.38 19.63 -9.61
N GLY A 95 5.72 18.47 -9.61
CA GLY A 95 5.80 17.49 -8.52
C GLY A 95 4.91 17.82 -7.32
N ALA A 96 4.01 18.81 -7.44
CA ALA A 96 2.99 19.04 -6.43
C ALA A 96 2.04 17.84 -6.31
N SER A 97 1.67 17.52 -5.08
CA SER A 97 0.68 16.49 -4.76
C SER A 97 -0.64 17.16 -4.38
N VAL A 98 -1.76 16.50 -4.66
CA VAL A 98 -3.11 17.03 -4.43
C VAL A 98 -3.85 16.15 -3.44
N ILE A 99 -4.41 16.78 -2.41
CA ILE A 99 -5.41 16.19 -1.53
C ILE A 99 -6.73 16.85 -1.87
N MET A 100 -7.67 16.10 -2.43
CA MET A 100 -8.92 16.70 -2.88
C MET A 100 -9.86 17.04 -1.72
N ALA A 101 -10.63 18.11 -1.88
CA ALA A 101 -11.77 18.41 -1.01
C ALA A 101 -12.65 17.16 -0.85
N GLY A 102 -13.12 16.90 0.36
CA GLY A 102 -13.89 15.72 0.72
C GLY A 102 -13.07 14.50 1.13
N ALA A 103 -11.75 14.48 0.95
CA ALA A 103 -10.89 13.47 1.57
C ALA A 103 -10.90 13.63 3.10
N VAL A 104 -10.80 12.52 3.83
CA VAL A 104 -10.79 12.50 5.31
C VAL A 104 -9.44 12.02 5.78
N ILE A 105 -8.74 12.85 6.54
CA ILE A 105 -7.44 12.54 7.10
C ILE A 105 -7.55 12.49 8.62
N MET A 106 -7.02 11.43 9.24
CA MET A 106 -7.00 11.25 10.69
C MET A 106 -5.58 10.99 11.18
N GLY A 107 -5.12 11.79 12.13
CA GLY A 107 -3.76 11.79 12.62
C GLY A 107 -2.81 12.61 11.75
N GLN A 108 -1.66 12.93 12.31
CA GLN A 108 -0.67 13.82 11.69
C GLN A 108 0.59 13.08 11.19
N ASP A 109 0.71 11.79 11.50
CA ASP A 109 1.85 10.96 11.10
C ASP A 109 1.67 10.47 9.65
N ILE A 110 1.63 11.41 8.71
CA ILE A 110 1.48 11.13 7.28
C ILE A 110 2.65 11.73 6.53
N GLN A 111 3.33 10.91 5.72
CA GLN A 111 4.35 11.38 4.79
C GLN A 111 3.81 11.25 3.37
N LEU A 112 3.97 12.32 2.59
CA LEU A 112 3.50 12.39 1.20
C LEU A 112 4.68 12.63 0.26
N GLY A 113 4.82 11.77 -0.74
CA GLY A 113 5.73 11.94 -1.86
C GLY A 113 5.27 13.02 -2.84
N LYS A 114 6.05 13.22 -3.89
CA LYS A 114 5.76 14.15 -5.00
C LYS A 114 4.76 13.55 -5.98
N GLY A 115 3.89 14.37 -6.56
CA GLY A 115 2.93 13.94 -7.57
C GLY A 115 1.88 12.94 -7.08
N VAL A 116 1.64 12.85 -5.77
CA VAL A 116 0.62 11.98 -5.19
C VAL A 116 -0.77 12.60 -5.40
N LEU A 117 -1.75 11.76 -5.70
CA LEU A 117 -3.15 12.16 -5.78
C LEU A 117 -3.96 11.43 -4.70
N ILE A 118 -4.66 12.19 -3.87
CA ILE A 118 -5.65 11.66 -2.92
C ILE A 118 -7.02 12.19 -3.34
N GLU A 119 -7.86 11.32 -3.85
CA GLU A 119 -9.18 11.66 -4.35
C GLU A 119 -10.19 11.95 -3.23
N SER A 120 -11.25 12.68 -3.57
CA SER A 120 -12.37 12.96 -2.68
C SER A 120 -12.95 11.67 -2.10
N GLY A 121 -13.29 11.68 -0.81
CA GLY A 121 -13.89 10.54 -0.13
C GLY A 121 -12.92 9.38 0.20
N ALA A 122 -11.63 9.47 -0.15
CA ALA A 122 -10.61 8.61 0.45
C ALA A 122 -10.48 8.93 1.94
N LEU A 123 -10.28 7.90 2.76
CA LEU A 123 -10.05 8.02 4.20
C LEU A 123 -8.70 7.44 4.58
N ILE A 124 -7.83 8.27 5.16
CA ILE A 124 -6.49 7.87 5.60
C ILE A 124 -6.39 8.08 7.11
N LYS A 125 -6.10 6.99 7.83
CA LYS A 125 -5.77 7.01 9.26
C LYS A 125 -4.29 6.71 9.42
N GLY A 126 -3.53 7.71 9.86
CA GLY A 126 -2.11 7.57 10.13
C GLY A 126 -1.81 6.50 11.20
N PRO A 127 -0.56 6.01 11.26
CA PRO A 127 0.56 6.43 10.43
C PRO A 127 0.49 5.91 8.98
N ALA A 128 0.89 6.73 8.01
CA ALA A 128 0.97 6.35 6.60
C ALA A 128 2.15 7.05 5.90
N ALA A 129 2.92 6.32 5.10
CA ALA A 129 3.97 6.90 4.25
C ALA A 129 3.70 6.52 2.79
N ILE A 130 3.41 7.53 1.98
CA ILE A 130 2.90 7.40 0.62
C ILE A 130 3.97 7.88 -0.36
N GLY A 131 4.57 6.95 -1.12
CA GLY A 131 5.62 7.25 -2.07
C GLY A 131 5.15 8.00 -3.33
N ASP A 132 6.12 8.57 -4.06
CA ASP A 132 5.91 9.43 -5.22
C ASP A 132 4.95 8.86 -6.27
N CYS A 133 4.14 9.71 -6.89
CA CYS A 133 3.22 9.37 -7.96
C CYS A 133 2.20 8.26 -7.61
N THR A 134 1.93 8.06 -6.32
CA THR A 134 0.90 7.13 -5.85
C THR A 134 -0.49 7.75 -5.99
N GLU A 135 -1.47 6.93 -6.35
CA GLU A 135 -2.87 7.33 -6.45
C GLU A 135 -3.68 6.64 -5.33
N ILE A 136 -4.37 7.43 -4.52
CA ILE A 136 -5.32 6.98 -3.51
C ILE A 136 -6.71 7.38 -3.98
N ARG A 137 -7.47 6.39 -4.47
CA ARG A 137 -8.74 6.62 -5.16
C ARG A 137 -9.91 6.80 -4.20
N GLN A 138 -11.01 7.30 -4.74
CA GLN A 138 -12.26 7.54 -4.03
C GLN A 138 -12.69 6.30 -3.23
N GLY A 139 -12.96 6.49 -1.94
CA GLY A 139 -13.44 5.45 -1.03
C GLY A 139 -12.36 4.47 -0.55
N ALA A 140 -11.09 4.64 -0.92
CA ALA A 140 -9.99 3.89 -0.30
C ALA A 140 -9.98 4.14 1.21
N TYR A 141 -9.81 3.06 2.00
CA TYR A 141 -9.71 3.14 3.46
C TYR A 141 -8.33 2.64 3.91
N VAL A 142 -7.44 3.57 4.21
CA VAL A 142 -6.04 3.30 4.59
C VAL A 142 -5.89 3.44 6.10
N ARG A 143 -5.34 2.43 6.79
CA ARG A 143 -5.19 2.49 8.26
C ARG A 143 -4.09 1.62 8.83
N GLY A 144 -3.75 1.90 10.09
CA GLY A 144 -3.00 0.96 10.92
C GLY A 144 -1.63 0.62 10.38
N TYR A 145 -0.84 1.65 10.01
CA TYR A 145 0.51 1.58 9.44
C TYR A 145 0.51 1.10 7.99
N CYS A 146 0.50 2.02 7.04
CA CYS A 146 0.62 1.69 5.61
C CYS A 146 1.85 2.36 5.01
N LEU A 147 2.65 1.59 4.27
CA LEU A 147 3.89 2.04 3.65
C LEU A 147 3.82 1.72 2.16
N THR A 148 4.00 2.71 1.30
CA THR A 148 4.02 2.50 -0.15
C THR A 148 5.33 2.98 -0.77
N GLY A 149 5.80 2.26 -1.77
CA GLY A 149 6.78 2.74 -2.72
C GLY A 149 6.17 3.76 -3.68
N LYS A 150 6.85 4.02 -4.79
CA LYS A 150 6.37 4.93 -5.82
C LYS A 150 5.35 4.26 -6.74
N ARG A 151 4.49 5.07 -7.36
CA ARG A 151 3.53 4.70 -8.42
C ARG A 151 2.54 3.60 -8.02
N CYS A 152 2.23 3.51 -6.72
CA CYS A 152 1.25 2.55 -6.24
C CYS A 152 -0.18 3.01 -6.55
N VAL A 153 -1.12 2.07 -6.54
CA VAL A 153 -2.56 2.38 -6.60
C VAL A 153 -3.26 1.77 -5.40
N LEU A 154 -3.74 2.64 -4.51
CA LEU A 154 -4.62 2.30 -3.39
C LEU A 154 -6.04 2.63 -3.83
N GLY A 155 -6.73 1.60 -4.28
CA GLY A 155 -7.84 1.75 -5.20
C GLY A 155 -9.22 2.02 -4.59
N HIS A 156 -10.20 2.14 -5.48
CA HIS A 156 -11.58 2.46 -5.12
C HIS A 156 -12.14 1.41 -4.16
N THR A 157 -12.75 1.89 -3.07
CA THR A 157 -13.37 1.06 -2.01
C THR A 157 -12.50 -0.12 -1.55
N THR A 158 -11.18 0.09 -1.59
CA THR A 158 -10.21 -0.89 -1.12
C THR A 158 -9.79 -0.54 0.30
N GLU A 159 -9.90 -1.50 1.21
CA GLU A 159 -9.40 -1.36 2.57
C GLU A 159 -7.97 -1.90 2.65
N ILE A 160 -7.05 -1.03 3.05
CA ILE A 160 -5.64 -1.34 3.28
C ILE A 160 -5.34 -1.14 4.77
N LYS A 161 -4.85 -2.18 5.41
CA LYS A 161 -4.51 -2.17 6.83
C LYS A 161 -3.17 -2.85 7.08
N HIS A 162 -2.26 -2.16 7.78
CA HIS A 162 -0.99 -2.76 8.21
C HIS A 162 -0.24 -3.45 7.05
N SER A 163 0.03 -2.71 5.97
CA SER A 163 0.50 -3.32 4.71
C SER A 163 1.61 -2.52 4.05
N ILE A 164 2.46 -3.23 3.31
CA ILE A 164 3.60 -2.68 2.58
C ILE A 164 3.36 -2.89 1.08
N PHE A 165 3.46 -1.83 0.31
CA PHE A 165 3.42 -1.86 -1.15
C PHE A 165 4.81 -1.49 -1.65
N LEU A 166 5.42 -2.36 -2.43
CA LEU A 166 6.62 -2.02 -3.20
C LEU A 166 6.22 -1.22 -4.45
N ASN A 167 7.20 -0.82 -5.26
CA ASN A 167 6.96 0.10 -6.37
C ASN A 167 5.96 -0.47 -7.38
N ASP A 168 5.08 0.37 -7.92
CA ASP A 168 4.10 0.00 -8.95
C ASP A 168 3.02 -1.01 -8.51
N ALA A 169 2.95 -1.37 -7.22
CA ALA A 169 1.96 -2.30 -6.71
C ALA A 169 0.54 -1.70 -6.72
N LYS A 170 -0.45 -2.51 -7.13
CA LYS A 170 -1.82 -2.05 -7.42
C LYS A 170 -2.85 -2.92 -6.72
N ALA A 171 -3.68 -2.28 -5.91
CA ALA A 171 -4.91 -2.84 -5.38
C ALA A 171 -6.08 -1.95 -5.80
N GLY A 172 -6.42 -2.04 -7.09
CA GLY A 172 -7.19 -0.99 -7.77
C GLY A 172 -8.67 -0.89 -7.41
N HIS A 173 -9.31 -1.99 -6.98
CA HIS A 173 -10.78 -2.06 -6.91
C HIS A 173 -11.29 -3.08 -5.88
N PHE A 174 -12.17 -2.64 -4.97
CA PHE A 174 -13.00 -3.49 -4.10
C PHE A 174 -12.23 -4.56 -3.29
N ALA A 175 -10.98 -4.31 -2.92
CA ALA A 175 -10.13 -5.30 -2.27
C ALA A 175 -10.03 -5.11 -0.74
N TYR A 176 -9.66 -6.17 -0.02
CA TYR A 176 -9.25 -6.08 1.38
C TYR A 176 -7.87 -6.69 1.58
N LEU A 177 -6.98 -5.90 2.16
CA LEU A 177 -5.57 -6.23 2.38
C LEU A 177 -5.22 -5.88 3.83
N GLY A 178 -5.13 -6.90 4.67
CA GLY A 178 -4.73 -6.76 6.06
C GLY A 178 -3.42 -7.49 6.31
N ASP A 179 -2.45 -6.83 6.96
CA ASP A 179 -1.24 -7.50 7.44
C ASP A 179 -0.49 -8.20 6.28
N SER A 180 -0.24 -7.48 5.17
CA SER A 180 0.16 -8.04 3.86
C SER A 180 1.27 -7.25 3.16
N ILE A 181 2.00 -7.88 2.24
CA ILE A 181 3.03 -7.23 1.41
C ILE A 181 2.76 -7.48 -0.07
N LEU A 182 2.77 -6.43 -0.89
CA LEU A 182 2.71 -6.51 -2.34
C LEU A 182 4.06 -6.12 -2.94
N GLY A 183 4.66 -7.02 -3.71
CA GLY A 183 5.93 -6.83 -4.43
C GLY A 183 5.82 -5.84 -5.59
N ASN A 184 6.94 -5.57 -6.24
CA ASN A 184 7.00 -4.62 -7.34
C ASN A 184 6.07 -5.03 -8.48
N ASP A 185 5.26 -4.11 -8.99
CA ASP A 185 4.28 -4.34 -10.06
C ASP A 185 3.32 -5.53 -9.78
N ALA A 186 3.11 -5.89 -8.50
CA ALA A 186 2.07 -6.83 -8.13
C ALA A 186 0.69 -6.21 -8.36
N ASN A 187 -0.25 -6.97 -8.91
CA ASN A 187 -1.56 -6.45 -9.28
C ASN A 187 -2.70 -7.33 -8.76
N LEU A 188 -3.62 -6.72 -8.02
CA LEU A 188 -4.80 -7.41 -7.52
C LEU A 188 -5.99 -7.22 -8.44
N GLY A 189 -6.58 -8.34 -8.84
CA GLY A 189 -7.86 -8.35 -9.53
C GLY A 189 -8.96 -7.77 -8.63
N ALA A 190 -9.94 -7.13 -9.25
CA ALA A 190 -11.05 -6.49 -8.53
C ALA A 190 -11.73 -7.48 -7.59
N GLY A 191 -12.01 -7.07 -6.35
CA GLY A 191 -12.68 -7.93 -5.38
C GLY A 191 -11.78 -8.93 -4.66
N THR A 192 -10.45 -8.88 -4.84
CA THR A 192 -9.50 -9.78 -4.14
C THR A 192 -9.53 -9.56 -2.62
N LYS A 193 -9.54 -10.65 -1.84
CA LYS A 193 -9.59 -10.57 -0.36
C LYS A 193 -8.49 -11.41 0.27
N PHE A 194 -7.67 -10.78 1.11
CA PHE A 194 -6.67 -11.47 1.90
C PHE A 194 -7.21 -11.74 3.31
N ALA A 195 -7.58 -12.98 3.59
CA ALA A 195 -7.89 -13.36 4.96
C ALA A 195 -6.58 -13.31 5.79
N ASN A 196 -6.61 -12.64 6.94
CA ASN A 196 -5.42 -12.43 7.77
C ASN A 196 -5.49 -13.05 9.15
N LEU A 197 -6.60 -13.71 9.52
CA LEU A 197 -6.78 -14.31 10.83
C LEU A 197 -7.22 -15.78 10.69
N ARG A 198 -6.54 -16.67 11.39
CA ARG A 198 -6.93 -18.09 11.47
C ARG A 198 -8.16 -18.25 12.36
N PHE A 199 -9.07 -19.13 11.94
CA PHE A 199 -10.20 -19.56 12.76
C PHE A 199 -9.74 -20.23 14.06
N LEU A 200 -8.75 -21.12 13.95
CA LEU A 200 -8.17 -21.80 15.11
C LEU A 200 -7.23 -20.88 15.89
N PRO A 201 -7.10 -21.06 17.22
CA PRO A 201 -6.10 -20.38 18.04
C PRO A 201 -4.67 -20.60 17.55
N GLY A 202 -3.76 -19.72 17.95
CA GLY A 202 -2.33 -19.79 17.64
C GLY A 202 -1.88 -18.88 16.49
N ASN A 203 -0.57 -18.87 16.21
CA ASN A 203 0.04 -18.03 15.19
C ASN A 203 -0.24 -18.54 13.78
N VAL A 204 -0.11 -17.67 12.78
CA VAL A 204 -0.11 -18.08 11.38
C VAL A 204 1.13 -18.90 11.09
N GLN A 205 0.95 -20.02 10.39
CA GLN A 205 2.04 -20.91 10.00
C GLN A 205 2.16 -20.90 8.49
N VAL A 206 3.39 -20.83 7.98
CA VAL A 206 3.69 -20.92 6.55
C VAL A 206 4.23 -22.32 6.26
N ARG A 207 3.55 -23.03 5.37
CA ARG A 207 3.97 -24.38 4.93
C ARG A 207 4.72 -24.31 3.61
N THR A 208 5.79 -25.08 3.52
CA THR A 208 6.53 -25.38 2.29
C THR A 208 6.55 -26.88 2.09
N ASP A 209 7.03 -27.36 0.93
CA ASP A 209 7.17 -28.79 0.67
C ASP A 209 8.12 -29.49 1.66
N LYS A 210 9.02 -28.74 2.31
CA LYS A 210 10.08 -29.28 3.17
C LYS A 210 9.82 -29.06 4.66
N SER A 211 9.11 -27.99 5.02
CA SER A 211 9.05 -27.52 6.42
C SER A 211 7.83 -26.65 6.68
N VAL A 212 7.45 -26.55 7.95
CA VAL A 212 6.43 -25.64 8.46
C VAL A 212 7.10 -24.61 9.36
N PHE A 213 6.86 -23.33 9.08
CA PHE A 213 7.43 -22.20 9.79
C PHE A 213 6.34 -21.52 10.62
N ASP A 214 6.59 -21.32 11.93
CA ASP A 214 5.77 -20.41 12.74
C ASP A 214 6.23 -18.98 12.48
N THR A 215 5.30 -18.12 12.07
CA THR A 215 5.60 -16.72 11.76
C THR A 215 5.71 -15.85 13.02
N GLY A 216 5.28 -16.35 14.18
CA GLY A 216 5.13 -15.54 15.40
C GLY A 216 3.96 -14.55 15.35
N LEU A 217 3.25 -14.46 14.23
CA LEU A 217 2.19 -13.48 14.01
C LEU A 217 0.81 -14.10 14.23
N ARG A 218 -0.03 -13.50 15.08
CA ARG A 218 -1.45 -13.88 15.18
C ARG A 218 -2.24 -13.51 13.91
N LYS A 219 -1.82 -12.44 13.23
CA LYS A 219 -2.42 -11.98 11.96
C LYS A 219 -1.35 -11.84 10.89
N LEU A 220 -1.57 -12.48 9.75
CA LEU A 220 -0.77 -12.38 8.53
C LEU A 220 -1.71 -12.70 7.36
N GLY A 221 -1.86 -11.74 6.45
CA GLY A 221 -2.64 -11.88 5.23
C GLY A 221 -1.87 -12.65 4.17
N ALA A 222 -1.54 -11.97 3.07
CA ALA A 222 -0.75 -12.55 2.00
C ALA A 222 0.49 -11.73 1.68
N ILE A 223 1.50 -12.40 1.12
CA ILE A 223 2.69 -11.78 0.57
C ILE A 223 2.79 -12.19 -0.89
N LEU A 224 2.77 -11.21 -1.77
CA LEU A 224 2.88 -11.41 -3.21
C LEU A 224 4.25 -10.91 -3.64
N GLY A 225 5.06 -11.77 -4.26
CA GLY A 225 6.33 -11.39 -4.85
C GLY A 225 6.16 -10.48 -6.07
N ASP A 226 7.28 -10.03 -6.61
CA ASP A 226 7.31 -9.12 -7.75
C ASP A 226 6.52 -9.67 -8.94
N LYS A 227 5.69 -8.82 -9.55
CA LYS A 227 4.84 -9.12 -10.72
C LYS A 227 3.81 -10.22 -10.49
N ALA A 228 3.57 -10.62 -9.24
CA ALA A 228 2.51 -11.57 -8.93
C ALA A 228 1.13 -10.92 -9.15
N GLN A 229 0.18 -11.71 -9.63
CA GLN A 229 -1.14 -11.23 -9.97
C GLN A 229 -2.23 -12.09 -9.34
N THR A 230 -3.33 -11.45 -8.96
CA THR A 230 -4.55 -12.16 -8.60
C THR A 230 -5.66 -11.85 -9.59
N GLY A 231 -6.47 -12.85 -9.88
CA GLY A 231 -7.68 -12.70 -10.66
C GLY A 231 -8.81 -12.10 -9.84
N CYS A 232 -9.82 -11.56 -10.53
CA CYS A 232 -10.98 -10.97 -9.88
C CYS A 232 -11.67 -11.96 -8.93
N ASN A 233 -12.16 -11.43 -7.80
CA ASN A 233 -12.86 -12.18 -6.75
C ASN A 233 -12.09 -13.39 -6.19
N SER A 234 -10.77 -13.40 -6.33
CA SER A 234 -9.92 -14.40 -5.67
C SER A 234 -9.79 -14.13 -4.17
N VAL A 235 -9.46 -15.19 -3.43
CA VAL A 235 -9.29 -15.13 -1.97
C VAL A 235 -7.97 -15.80 -1.60
N THR A 236 -7.29 -15.30 -0.59
CA THR A 236 -6.15 -16.01 0.01
C THR A 236 -6.46 -16.38 1.45
N ASN A 237 -6.00 -17.55 1.88
CA ASN A 237 -5.98 -17.90 3.29
C ASN A 237 -4.87 -17.13 4.04
N PRO A 238 -4.93 -17.04 5.38
CA PRO A 238 -3.86 -16.42 6.17
C PRO A 238 -2.50 -17.10 5.93
N GLY A 239 -1.45 -16.30 5.75
CA GLY A 239 -0.09 -16.78 5.49
C GLY A 239 0.12 -17.37 4.09
N THR A 240 -0.65 -16.92 3.10
CA THR A 240 -0.41 -17.28 1.70
C THR A 240 0.75 -16.45 1.14
N LEU A 241 1.83 -17.12 0.73
CA LEU A 241 2.97 -16.48 0.08
C LEU A 241 2.98 -16.88 -1.40
N ILE A 242 2.83 -15.94 -2.31
CA ILE A 242 2.92 -16.18 -3.76
C ILE A 242 4.26 -15.65 -4.22
N GLY A 243 5.11 -16.51 -4.78
CA GLY A 243 6.42 -16.11 -5.30
C GLY A 243 6.31 -15.18 -6.53
N PRO A 244 7.44 -14.60 -6.98
CA PRO A 244 7.46 -13.70 -8.14
C PRO A 244 6.77 -14.29 -9.37
N GLU A 245 6.08 -13.44 -10.12
CA GLU A 245 5.33 -13.78 -11.34
C GLU A 245 4.24 -14.86 -11.13
N GLY A 246 3.89 -15.18 -9.88
CA GLY A 246 2.81 -16.13 -9.56
C GLY A 246 1.43 -15.57 -9.92
N ILE A 247 0.51 -16.44 -10.34
CA ILE A 247 -0.83 -16.05 -10.78
C ILE A 247 -1.86 -16.83 -9.97
N LEU A 248 -2.69 -16.12 -9.21
CA LEU A 248 -3.90 -16.68 -8.61
C LEU A 248 -5.08 -16.47 -9.56
N MET A 249 -5.73 -17.53 -10.02
CA MET A 249 -6.81 -17.41 -10.99
C MET A 249 -8.07 -16.72 -10.42
N PRO A 250 -8.92 -16.12 -11.28
CA PRO A 250 -10.18 -15.53 -10.85
C PRO A 250 -11.09 -16.54 -10.13
N ASN A 251 -11.77 -16.08 -9.10
CA ASN A 251 -12.67 -16.89 -8.24
C ASN A 251 -11.99 -18.10 -7.54
N THR A 252 -10.66 -18.15 -7.50
CA THR A 252 -9.92 -19.20 -6.79
C THR A 252 -9.58 -18.79 -5.36
N THR A 253 -9.55 -19.76 -4.44
CA THR A 253 -8.99 -19.59 -3.09
C THR A 253 -7.57 -20.18 -3.01
N ALA A 254 -6.57 -19.35 -2.77
CA ALA A 254 -5.21 -19.82 -2.51
C ALA A 254 -5.08 -20.37 -1.08
N GLY A 255 -4.58 -21.59 -0.96
CA GLY A 255 -4.22 -22.21 0.31
C GLY A 255 -3.08 -21.49 1.03
N SER A 256 -3.04 -21.58 2.35
CA SER A 256 -1.94 -21.07 3.18
C SER A 256 -0.62 -21.77 2.84
N GLY A 257 0.49 -21.05 2.95
CA GLY A 257 1.82 -21.55 2.63
C GLY A 257 2.43 -20.92 1.39
N TYR A 258 3.59 -21.44 0.99
CA TYR A 258 4.38 -20.92 -0.11
C TYR A 258 3.99 -21.55 -1.44
N HIS A 259 3.61 -20.69 -2.39
CA HIS A 259 3.42 -21.01 -3.79
C HIS A 259 4.63 -20.51 -4.56
N VAL A 260 5.37 -21.44 -5.15
CA VAL A 260 6.64 -21.15 -5.85
C VAL A 260 6.47 -20.13 -6.99
N PRO A 261 7.56 -19.46 -7.44
CA PRO A 261 7.49 -18.43 -8.47
C PRO A 261 6.88 -18.98 -9.78
N ARG A 262 6.21 -18.11 -10.54
CA ARG A 262 5.54 -18.42 -11.82
C ARG A 262 4.46 -19.50 -11.76
N LYS A 263 4.04 -19.92 -10.55
CA LYS A 263 2.98 -20.90 -10.38
C LYS A 263 1.62 -20.29 -10.69
N ILE A 264 0.80 -21.02 -11.45
CA ILE A 264 -0.63 -20.74 -11.61
C ILE A 264 -1.38 -21.51 -10.52
N ILE A 265 -2.07 -20.80 -9.64
CA ILE A 265 -2.90 -21.35 -8.56
C ILE A 265 -4.36 -21.33 -9.06
N ARG A 266 -4.99 -22.52 -9.10
CA ARG A 266 -6.34 -22.74 -9.62
C ARG A 266 -7.26 -23.29 -8.56
#